data_AF-A0A7V4PRY9-F1
#
_entry.id   AF-A0A7V4PRY9-F1
#
_cell.length_a   1.000
_cell.length_b   1.000
_cell.length_c   1.000
_cell.angle_alpha   90.00
_cell.angle_beta   90.00
_cell.angle_gamma   90.00
#
_symmetry.space_group_name_H-M   'P 1'
#
loop_
_entity.id
_entity.type
_entity.pdbx_description
1 polymer ?
#
loop_
_entity_poly.entity_id
_entity_poly.type
_entity_poly.pdbx_seq_one_letter_code
_entity_poly.pdbx_strand_id
1 'polypeptide(L)'
;MRRSLRVGALLQARARGLTCAAALVLLLLGAGPSEGAELPLVRIAHGAFNEKVAALWIGVEQGFFRKHGVSVEVINIRSGPQTMAALASGDIHMAYTIPGSV
;
A
#
# COMPACT_ATOMS: atom_id res chain seq x y z
N MET A 1 1.43 -0.78 -68.04
CA MET A 1 0.80 0.00 -66.94
C MET A 1 0.62 -0.81 -65.63
N ARG A 2 1.62 -1.57 -65.13
CA ARG A 2 1.48 -2.45 -63.93
C ARG A 2 2.45 -2.15 -62.75
N ARG A 3 3.21 -1.04 -62.78
CA ARG A 3 4.21 -0.71 -61.76
C ARG A 3 3.69 0.12 -60.57
N SER A 4 2.56 0.81 -60.71
CA SER A 4 2.07 1.77 -59.70
C SER A 4 1.40 1.13 -58.47
N LEU A 5 0.95 -0.12 -58.55
CA LEU A 5 0.20 -0.80 -57.48
C LEU A 5 1.08 -1.25 -56.29
N ARG A 6 2.40 -1.43 -56.49
CA ARG A 6 3.30 -1.92 -55.42
C ARG A 6 3.76 -0.82 -54.47
N VAL A 7 3.79 0.44 -54.92
CA VAL A 7 4.25 1.58 -54.11
C VAL A 7 3.25 1.94 -53.02
N GLY A 8 1.94 1.84 -53.30
CA GLY A 8 0.88 2.10 -52.33
C GLY A 8 0.87 1.13 -51.15
N ALA A 9 1.15 -0.16 -51.38
CA ALA A 9 1.19 -1.18 -50.32
C ALA A 9 2.38 -0.99 -49.35
N LEU A 10 3.53 -0.53 -49.85
CA LEU A 10 4.73 -0.25 -49.04
C LEU A 10 4.56 1.01 -48.16
N LEU A 11 3.87 2.03 -48.67
CA LEU A 11 3.48 3.22 -47.89
C LEU A 11 2.43 2.90 -46.82
N GLN A 12 1.44 2.05 -47.15
CA GLN A 12 0.40 1.63 -46.19
C GLN A 12 0.95 0.76 -45.05
N ALA A 13 1.96 -0.09 -45.30
CA ALA A 13 2.60 -0.88 -44.26
C ALA A 13 3.43 -0.03 -43.28
N ARG A 14 4.11 1.01 -43.79
CA ARG A 14 4.86 1.99 -42.98
C ARG A 14 3.92 2.85 -42.11
N ALA A 15 2.78 3.25 -42.67
CA ALA A 15 1.76 4.02 -41.95
C ALA A 15 1.11 3.20 -40.81
N ARG A 16 0.81 1.92 -41.04
CA ARG A 16 0.25 0.99 -40.04
C ARG A 16 1.18 0.76 -38.85
N GLY A 17 2.47 0.59 -39.12
CA GLY A 17 3.50 0.47 -38.08
C GLY A 17 3.63 1.73 -37.23
N LEU A 18 3.52 2.91 -37.86
CA LEU A 18 3.58 4.20 -37.16
C LEU A 18 2.35 4.43 -36.26
N THR A 19 1.15 4.05 -36.71
CA THR A 19 -0.07 4.11 -35.87
C THR A 19 -0.02 3.16 -34.68
N CYS A 20 0.50 1.94 -34.83
CA CYS A 20 0.65 1.01 -33.71
C CYS A 20 1.69 1.51 -32.70
N ALA A 21 2.80 2.07 -33.17
CA ALA A 21 3.82 2.67 -32.31
C ALA A 21 3.26 3.88 -31.55
N ALA A 22 2.50 4.75 -32.21
CA ALA A 22 1.86 5.89 -31.57
C ALA A 22 0.81 5.48 -30.53
N ALA A 23 0.02 4.43 -30.81
CA ALA A 23 -0.97 3.89 -29.87
C ALA A 23 -0.30 3.26 -28.64
N LEU A 24 0.82 2.54 -28.83
CA LEU A 24 1.59 1.96 -27.74
C LEU A 24 2.25 3.03 -26.86
N VAL A 25 2.78 4.08 -27.49
CA VAL A 25 3.33 5.25 -26.78
C VAL A 25 2.23 5.96 -25.98
N LEU A 26 1.04 6.18 -26.56
CA LEU A 26 -0.09 6.75 -25.81
C LEU A 26 -0.52 5.88 -24.60
N LEU A 27 -0.52 4.57 -24.75
CA LEU A 27 -0.84 3.62 -23.67
C LEU A 27 0.20 3.67 -22.54
N LEU A 28 1.48 3.79 -22.87
CA LEU A 28 2.56 3.87 -21.90
C LEU A 28 2.60 5.23 -21.18
N LEU A 29 2.22 6.33 -21.84
CA LEU A 29 2.08 7.64 -21.20
C LEU A 29 0.83 7.76 -20.30
N GLY A 30 -0.19 6.93 -20.51
CA GLY A 30 -1.41 6.92 -19.70
C GLY A 30 -1.32 6.11 -18.40
N ALA A 31 -0.26 5.34 -18.20
CA ALA A 31 -0.03 4.59 -16.97
C ALA A 31 0.52 5.53 -15.88
N GLY A 32 -0.38 6.29 -15.24
CA GLY A 32 -0.07 7.05 -14.03
C GLY A 32 0.37 6.11 -12.89
N PRO A 33 1.09 6.62 -11.88
CA PRO A 33 1.47 5.83 -10.73
C PRO A 33 0.21 5.26 -10.09
N SER A 34 0.14 3.92 -10.00
CA SER A 34 -0.85 3.26 -9.18
C SER A 34 -0.48 3.53 -7.73
N GLU A 35 -1.04 4.57 -7.11
CA GLU A 35 -1.07 4.64 -5.65
C GLU A 35 -1.89 3.45 -5.15
N GLY A 36 -1.20 2.40 -4.69
CA GLY A 36 -1.85 1.34 -3.94
C GLY A 36 -2.54 1.96 -2.74
N ALA A 37 -3.80 1.60 -2.51
CA ALA A 37 -4.59 2.16 -1.42
C ALA A 37 -3.80 2.11 -0.10
N GLU A 38 -3.52 3.28 0.47
CA GLU A 38 -2.83 3.37 1.75
C GLU A 38 -3.74 2.76 2.83
N LEU A 39 -3.21 1.75 3.53
CA LEU A 39 -3.98 1.04 4.54
C LEU A 39 -4.21 1.97 5.74
N PRO A 40 -5.43 2.01 6.31
CA PRO A 40 -5.69 2.75 7.54
C PRO A 40 -4.69 2.37 8.63
N LEU A 41 -4.04 3.38 9.22
CA LEU A 41 -3.05 3.20 10.27
C LEU A 41 -3.71 3.14 11.64
N VAL A 42 -3.42 2.08 12.38
CA VAL A 42 -3.91 1.83 13.74
C VAL A 42 -2.72 1.78 14.69
N ARG A 43 -2.68 2.70 15.65
CA ARG A 43 -1.65 2.77 16.69
C ARG A 43 -2.12 2.09 17.97
N ILE A 44 -1.34 1.11 18.42
CA ILE A 44 -1.61 0.32 19.62
C ILE A 44 -0.53 0.61 20.66
N ALA A 45 -0.91 1.23 21.77
CA ALA A 45 0.01 1.47 22.88
C ALA A 45 0.18 0.22 23.75
N HIS A 46 1.40 -0.07 24.18
CA HIS A 46 1.68 -1.05 25.24
C HIS A 46 2.54 -0.41 26.34
N GLY A 47 2.38 -0.87 27.58
CA GLY A 47 3.18 -0.42 28.73
C GLY A 47 4.12 -1.47 29.31
N ALA A 48 4.07 -2.70 28.79
CA ALA A 48 4.86 -3.83 29.28
C ALA A 48 5.75 -4.41 28.17
N PHE A 49 6.88 -4.99 28.57
CA PHE A 49 7.70 -5.86 27.72
C PHE A 49 7.51 -7.29 28.21
N ASN A 50 6.64 -8.04 27.55
CA ASN A 50 6.34 -9.43 27.87
C ASN A 50 6.02 -10.23 26.59
N GLU A 51 5.88 -11.54 26.74
CA GLU A 51 5.59 -12.48 25.66
C GLU A 51 4.27 -12.19 24.94
N LYS A 52 3.30 -11.58 25.62
CA LYS A 52 2.00 -11.25 25.02
C LYS A 52 2.10 -10.06 24.06
N VAL A 53 2.93 -9.07 24.39
CA VAL A 53 3.26 -7.97 23.47
C VAL A 53 4.11 -8.46 22.31
N ALA A 54 4.97 -9.47 22.51
CA ALA A 54 5.76 -10.05 21.43
C ALA A 54 4.88 -10.64 20.31
N ALA A 55 3.75 -11.26 20.64
CA ALA A 55 2.79 -11.74 19.65
C ALA A 55 2.23 -10.61 18.77
N LEU A 56 2.06 -9.40 19.33
CA LEU A 56 1.61 -8.22 18.59
C LEU A 56 2.66 -7.75 17.58
N TRP A 57 3.94 -7.67 18.00
CA TRP A 57 5.04 -7.33 17.10
C TRP A 57 5.22 -8.35 15.97
N ILE A 58 5.20 -9.64 16.30
CA ILE A 58 5.27 -10.72 15.30
C ILE A 58 4.12 -10.58 14.30
N GLY A 59 2.89 -10.27 14.76
CA GLY A 59 1.76 -10.06 13.86
C GLY A 59 1.93 -8.89 12.89
N VAL A 60 2.61 -7.82 13.32
CA VAL A 60 2.98 -6.69 12.45
C VAL A 60 4.04 -7.11 11.44
N GLU A 61 5.12 -7.75 11.91
CA GLU A 61 6.24 -8.19 11.07
C GLU A 61 5.81 -9.21 10.01
N GLN A 62 4.93 -10.15 10.37
CA GLN A 62 4.38 -11.16 9.46
C GLN A 62 3.29 -10.59 8.53
N GLY A 63 2.93 -9.31 8.66
CA GLY A 63 1.93 -8.67 7.81
C GLY A 63 0.51 -9.19 8.01
N PHE A 64 0.19 -9.82 9.15
CA PHE A 64 -1.14 -10.35 9.42
C PHE A 64 -2.18 -9.24 9.45
N PHE A 65 -1.86 -8.08 10.03
CA PHE A 65 -2.76 -6.92 10.03
C PHE A 65 -2.98 -6.37 8.62
N ARG A 66 -1.91 -6.28 7.82
CA ARG A 66 -2.00 -5.82 6.43
C ARG A 66 -2.89 -6.70 5.57
N LYS A 67 -2.85 -8.02 5.80
CA LYS A 67 -3.75 -8.99 5.13
C LYS A 67 -5.23 -8.71 5.43
N HIS A 68 -5.54 -8.11 6.57
CA HIS A 68 -6.89 -7.71 6.98
C HIS A 68 -7.20 -6.24 6.67
N GLY A 69 -6.39 -5.58 5.84
CA GLY A 69 -6.67 -4.23 5.35
C GLY A 69 -6.34 -3.10 6.32
N VAL A 70 -5.47 -3.34 7.32
CA VAL A 70 -5.00 -2.29 8.24
C VAL A 70 -3.49 -2.31 8.40
N SER A 71 -2.88 -1.13 8.52
CA SER A 71 -1.49 -0.99 8.95
C SER A 71 -1.47 -0.81 10.46
N VAL A 72 -0.62 -1.54 11.18
CA VAL A 72 -0.54 -1.45 12.64
C VAL A 72 0.84 -0.99 13.06
N GLU A 73 0.86 -0.02 13.97
CA GLU A 73 2.07 0.44 14.64
C GLU A 73 1.92 0.18 16.15
N VAL A 74 2.92 -0.48 16.74
CA VAL A 74 2.93 -0.81 18.16
C VAL A 74 3.88 0.15 18.86
N ILE A 75 3.35 0.97 19.77
CA ILE A 75 4.12 2.03 20.43
C ILE A 75 4.21 1.80 21.94
N ASN A 76 5.38 2.05 22.50
CA ASN A 76 5.61 1.90 23.94
C ASN A 76 5.27 3.21 24.67
N ILE A 77 4.25 3.20 25.52
CA ILE A 77 3.91 4.31 26.41
C ILE A 77 4.02 3.82 27.86
N ARG A 78 4.97 4.40 28.60
CA ARG A 78 5.38 3.88 29.92
C ARG A 78 4.44 4.21 31.08
N SER A 79 3.51 5.16 30.90
CA SER A 79 2.63 5.59 31.99
C SER A 79 1.17 5.58 31.57
N GLY A 80 0.30 5.10 32.46
CA GLY A 80 -1.15 5.09 32.26
C GLY A 80 -1.72 6.47 31.91
N PRO A 81 -1.38 7.55 32.64
CA PRO A 81 -1.85 8.88 32.30
C PRO A 81 -1.45 9.36 30.90
N GLN A 82 -0.22 9.08 30.45
CA GLN A 82 0.19 9.41 29.08
C GLN A 82 -0.57 8.58 28.05
N THR A 83 -0.80 7.28 28.31
CA THR A 83 -1.61 6.43 27.43
C THR A 83 -3.04 6.95 27.32
N MET A 84 -3.63 7.38 28.44
CA MET A 84 -4.98 7.95 28.44
C MET A 84 -5.05 9.28 27.70
N ALA A 85 -4.04 10.15 27.86
CA ALA A 85 -3.96 11.40 27.12
C ALA A 85 -3.83 11.16 25.61
N ALA A 86 -2.96 10.23 25.20
CA ALA A 86 -2.78 9.84 23.80
C ALA A 86 -4.04 9.20 23.19
N LEU A 87 -4.80 8.45 23.99
CA LEU A 87 -6.08 7.89 23.55
C LEU A 87 -7.13 8.99 23.37
N ALA A 88 -7.17 9.95 24.29
CA ALA A 88 -8.11 11.07 24.24
C ALA A 88 -7.82 12.05 23.08
N SER A 89 -6.54 12.23 22.72
CA SER A 89 -6.14 13.06 21.57
C SER A 89 -6.33 12.35 20.22
N GLY A 90 -6.47 11.03 20.21
CA GLY A 90 -6.49 10.23 18.98
C GLY A 90 -5.09 9.89 18.45
N ASP A 91 -4.02 10.19 19.20
CA ASP A 91 -2.66 9.79 18.85
C ASP A 91 -2.51 8.26 18.83
N ILE A 92 -3.29 7.56 19.66
CA ILE A 92 -3.46 6.11 19.62
C ILE A 92 -4.92 5.72 19.45
N HIS A 93 -5.14 4.55 18.88
CA HIS A 93 -6.47 3.98 18.66
C HIS A 93 -6.81 2.91 19.70
N MET A 94 -5.80 2.22 20.23
CA MET A 94 -5.99 1.16 21.23
C MET A 94 -4.89 1.20 22.29
N ALA A 95 -5.27 0.88 23.53
CA ALA A 95 -4.35 0.65 24.62
C ALA A 95 -4.34 -0.86 24.95
N TYR A 96 -3.24 -1.52 24.65
CA TYR A 96 -2.94 -2.88 25.09
C TYR A 96 -2.36 -2.85 26.51
N THR A 97 -3.27 -2.67 27.47
CA THR A 97 -2.95 -2.74 28.90
C THR A 97 -2.88 -4.19 29.35
N ILE A 98 -2.12 -4.47 30.41
CA ILE A 98 -1.87 -5.82 30.96
C ILE A 98 -3.12 -6.68 30.82
N PRO A 99 -3.14 -7.67 29.91
CA PRO A 99 -4.27 -8.58 29.83
C PRO A 99 -4.29 -9.37 31.13
N GLY A 100 -5.35 -9.23 31.91
CA GLY A 100 -5.56 -10.00 33.13
C GLY A 100 -5.31 -11.48 32.84
N SER A 101 -4.56 -12.14 33.72
CA SER A 101 -4.38 -13.58 33.67
C SER A 101 -5.75 -14.22 33.89
N VAL A 102 -6.37 -14.69 32.81
CA VAL A 102 -7.32 -15.80 32.87
C VAL A 102 -6.54 -17.11 32.82
#